data_AF-A0A7S2PMY0-F1
#
_entry.id   AF-A0A7S2PMY0-F1
#
_cell.length_a   1.000
_cell.length_b   1.000
_cell.length_c   1.000
_cell.angle_alpha   90.00
_cell.angle_beta   90.00
_cell.angle_gamma   90.00
#
_symmetry.space_group_name_H-M   'P 1'
#
loop_
_entity.id
_entity.type
_entity.pdbx_description
1 polymer ?
#
loop_
_entity_poly.entity_id
_entity_poly.type
_entity_poly.pdbx_seq_one_letter_code
_entity_poly.pdbx_strand_id
1 'polypeptide(L)'
;MSNNELAKNVNRYLSDVATSFLKFSCVGGVWGCFNPIPVAGSTQALMIAKTGKFVPLAPFSSLASIGYYGGVIGCVAGVQRFICGGIAVARGGRHDVLNEIFGVGGVYIYMRTILSSDTRVLWNNRFVAGALVGTVAYANLAP
;
A
#
# COMPACT_ATOMS: atom_id res chain seq x y z
N MET A 1 11.93 -19.77 -21.15
CA MET A 1 12.28 -19.72 -19.72
C MET A 1 11.98 -21.08 -19.14
N SER A 2 12.92 -21.68 -18.41
CA SER A 2 12.67 -22.98 -17.76
C SER A 2 11.67 -22.83 -16.59
N ASN A 3 10.99 -23.91 -16.19
CA ASN A 3 10.09 -23.89 -15.03
C ASN A 3 10.81 -23.44 -13.74
N ASN A 4 12.09 -23.81 -13.60
CA ASN A 4 12.91 -23.39 -12.45
C ASN A 4 13.25 -21.90 -12.48
N GLU A 5 13.51 -21.32 -13.65
CA GLU A 5 13.72 -19.87 -13.79
C GLU A 5 12.44 -19.07 -13.55
N LEU A 6 11.29 -19.59 -14.01
CA LEU A 6 9.99 -18.99 -13.74
C LEU A 6 9.75 -18.91 -12.23
N ALA A 7 9.91 -20.01 -11.51
CA ALA A 7 9.71 -20.08 -10.07
C ALA A 7 10.64 -19.11 -9.31
N LYS A 8 11.92 -19.05 -9.69
CA LYS A 8 12.88 -18.09 -9.11
C LYS A 8 12.47 -16.64 -9.34
N ASN A 9 12.04 -16.31 -10.55
CA ASN A 9 11.60 -14.97 -10.89
C ASN A 9 10.34 -14.57 -10.11
N VAL A 10 9.34 -15.46 -10.04
CA VAL A 10 8.12 -15.23 -9.26
C VAL A 10 8.44 -14.99 -7.79
N ASN A 11 9.27 -15.83 -7.17
CA ASN A 11 9.66 -15.66 -5.76
C ASN A 11 10.37 -14.32 -5.53
N ARG A 12 11.27 -13.93 -6.43
CA ARG A 12 11.95 -12.64 -6.37
C ARG A 12 10.94 -11.48 -6.41
N TYR A 13 9.95 -11.54 -7.29
CA TYR A 13 8.95 -10.46 -7.41
C TYR A 13 8.00 -10.41 -6.21
N LEU A 14 7.57 -11.56 -5.69
CA LEU A 14 6.75 -11.58 -4.48
C LEU A 14 7.53 -11.04 -3.26
N SER A 15 8.84 -11.33 -3.18
CA SER A 15 9.71 -10.72 -2.18
C SER A 15 9.84 -9.20 -2.35
N ASP A 16 9.99 -8.71 -3.59
CA ASP A 16 10.04 -7.26 -3.88
C ASP A 16 8.72 -6.55 -3.51
N VAL A 17 7.57 -7.17 -3.78
CA VAL A 17 6.25 -6.68 -3.37
C VAL A 17 6.16 -6.55 -1.85
N ALA A 18 6.51 -7.60 -1.12
CA ALA A 18 6.40 -7.62 0.33
C ALA A 18 7.35 -6.61 0.99
N THR A 19 8.61 -6.58 0.56
CA THR A 19 9.62 -5.67 1.09
C THR A 19 9.30 -4.21 0.77
N SER A 20 8.83 -3.93 -0.44
CA SER A 20 8.38 -2.59 -0.82
C SER A 20 7.14 -2.16 -0.03
N PHE A 21 6.13 -3.02 0.11
CA PHE A 21 4.97 -2.74 0.94
C PHE A 21 5.38 -2.34 2.36
N LEU A 22 6.22 -3.14 3.03
CA LEU A 22 6.66 -2.85 4.40
C LEU A 22 7.48 -1.56 4.49
N LYS A 23 8.46 -1.38 3.60
CA LYS A 23 9.31 -0.18 3.58
C LYS A 23 8.46 1.09 3.40
N PHE A 24 7.55 1.08 2.43
CA PHE A 24 6.71 2.24 2.15
C PHE A 24 5.60 2.42 3.18
N SER A 25 5.15 1.36 3.87
CA SER A 25 4.31 1.51 5.06
C SER A 25 5.02 2.25 6.19
N CYS A 26 6.30 1.99 6.44
CA CYS A 26 7.07 2.76 7.41
C CYS A 26 7.20 4.23 6.98
N VAL A 27 7.50 4.49 5.69
CA VAL A 27 7.54 5.85 5.14
C VAL A 27 6.19 6.55 5.31
N GLY A 28 5.09 5.86 5.02
CA GLY A 28 3.74 6.40 5.19
C GLY A 28 3.36 6.62 6.65
N GLY A 29 3.84 5.77 7.57
CA GLY A 29 3.68 5.97 9.00
C GLY A 29 4.40 7.23 9.48
N VAL A 30 5.66 7.43 9.05
CA VAL A 30 6.41 8.67 9.32
C VAL A 30 5.67 9.87 8.74
N TRP A 31 5.19 9.80 7.50
CA TRP A 31 4.37 10.86 6.92
C TRP A 31 3.12 11.14 7.78
N GLY A 32 2.41 10.11 8.22
CA GLY A 32 1.24 10.24 9.08
C GLY A 32 1.53 10.87 10.45
N CYS A 33 2.75 10.75 10.98
CA CYS A 33 3.18 11.44 12.20
C CYS A 33 3.28 12.95 12.03
N PHE A 34 3.65 13.44 10.84
CA PHE A 34 3.89 14.87 10.59
C PHE A 34 2.81 15.53 9.74
N ASN A 35 1.93 14.74 9.12
CA ASN A 35 0.91 15.27 8.24
C ASN A 35 -0.11 16.11 9.02
N PRO A 36 -0.22 17.42 8.74
CA PRO A 36 -1.13 18.30 9.46
C PRO A 36 -2.59 18.07 9.07
N ILE A 37 -2.87 17.26 8.04
CA ILE A 37 -4.21 17.03 7.52
C ILE A 37 -4.91 15.92 8.31
N PRO A 38 -6.03 16.21 8.98
CA PRO A 38 -6.80 15.18 9.66
C PRO A 38 -7.43 14.22 8.66
N VAL A 39 -7.36 12.93 8.99
CA VAL A 39 -7.96 11.86 8.19
C VAL A 39 -9.47 12.10 8.05
N ALA A 40 -10.01 11.82 6.86
CA ALA A 40 -11.44 11.90 6.59
C ALA A 40 -12.25 11.10 7.63
N GLY A 41 -13.37 11.67 8.09
CA GLY A 41 -14.21 11.05 9.11
C GLY A 41 -13.72 11.18 10.56
N SER A 42 -12.50 11.70 10.80
CA SER A 42 -12.08 12.01 12.17
C SER A 42 -12.88 13.17 12.76
N THR A 43 -13.01 13.22 14.09
CA THR A 43 -13.71 14.30 14.80
C THR A 43 -13.17 15.68 14.39
N GLN A 44 -11.85 15.78 14.20
CA GLN A 44 -11.19 17.03 13.80
C GLN A 44 -11.51 17.41 12.35
N ALA A 45 -11.53 16.44 11.43
CA ALA A 45 -11.97 16.68 10.05
C ALA A 45 -13.46 17.13 9.99
N LEU A 46 -14.33 16.51 10.79
CA LEU A 46 -15.74 16.90 10.89
C LEU A 46 -15.92 18.30 11.50
N MET A 47 -15.09 18.67 12.47
CA MET A 47 -15.08 20.02 13.05
C MET A 47 -14.60 21.07 12.04
N ILE A 48 -13.55 20.78 11.28
CA ILE A 48 -13.08 21.67 10.19
C ILE A 48 -14.18 21.83 9.14
N ALA A 49 -14.85 20.74 8.75
CA ALA A 49 -15.95 20.79 7.77
C ALA A 49 -17.14 21.63 8.27
N LYS A 50 -17.47 21.55 9.57
CA LYS A 50 -18.56 22.35 10.17
C LYS A 50 -18.20 23.82 10.36
N THR A 51 -16.96 24.12 10.74
CA THR A 51 -16.54 25.47 11.14
C THR A 51 -15.88 26.25 10.00
N GLY A 52 -15.46 25.57 8.92
CA GLY A 52 -14.67 26.15 7.83
C GLY A 52 -13.25 26.53 8.23
N LYS A 53 -12.85 26.34 9.50
CA LYS A 53 -11.54 26.73 10.00
C LYS A 53 -10.60 25.53 9.99
N PHE A 54 -9.57 25.58 9.16
CA PHE A 54 -8.50 24.59 9.20
C PHE A 54 -7.68 24.71 10.49
N VAL A 55 -7.59 23.62 11.24
CA VAL A 55 -6.71 23.50 12.42
C VAL A 55 -5.77 22.33 12.17
N PRO A 56 -4.46 22.59 11.97
CA PRO A 56 -3.51 21.54 11.65
C PRO A 56 -3.35 20.57 12.83
N LEU A 57 -3.19 19.28 12.52
CA LEU A 57 -2.76 18.30 13.51
C LEU A 57 -1.34 18.62 13.98
N ALA A 58 -1.11 18.48 15.28
CA ALA A 58 0.23 18.56 15.83
C ALA A 58 1.01 17.28 15.47
N PRO A 59 2.35 17.35 15.37
CA PRO A 59 3.16 16.17 15.17
C PRO A 59 2.84 15.09 16.21
N PHE A 60 2.77 13.83 15.76
CA PHE A 60 2.47 12.65 16.58
C PHE A 60 1.13 12.68 17.32
N SER A 61 0.19 13.55 16.95
CA SER A 61 -1.07 13.72 17.67
C SER A 61 -2.21 12.79 17.22
N SER A 62 -1.99 11.94 16.21
CA SER A 62 -3.03 11.07 15.65
C SER A 62 -2.51 9.71 15.21
N LEU A 63 -2.75 8.68 16.03
CA LEU A 63 -2.45 7.29 15.67
C LEU A 63 -3.27 6.81 14.45
N ALA A 64 -4.49 7.31 14.30
CA ALA A 64 -5.32 7.03 13.13
C ALA A 64 -4.68 7.55 11.83
N SER A 65 -4.03 8.73 11.87
CA SER A 65 -3.25 9.27 10.75
C SER A 65 -2.07 8.37 10.40
N ILE A 66 -1.29 7.95 11.40
CA ILE A 66 -0.13 7.06 11.21
C ILE A 66 -0.56 5.75 10.53
N GLY A 67 -1.59 5.09 11.06
CA GLY A 67 -2.10 3.85 10.50
C GLY A 67 -2.69 4.02 9.11
N TYR A 68 -3.45 5.10 8.88
CA TYR A 68 -4.04 5.39 7.57
C TYR A 68 -2.99 5.60 6.49
N TYR A 69 -2.04 6.52 6.71
CA TYR A 69 -1.00 6.82 5.71
C TYR A 69 0.00 5.68 5.55
N GLY A 70 0.34 4.95 6.61
CA GLY A 70 1.16 3.74 6.53
C GLY A 70 0.48 2.64 5.69
N GLY A 71 -0.83 2.44 5.87
CA GLY A 71 -1.60 1.49 5.05
C GLY A 71 -1.68 1.92 3.59
N VAL A 72 -2.09 3.17 3.32
CA VAL A 72 -2.30 3.68 1.96
C VAL A 72 -1.00 3.69 1.15
N ILE A 73 0.09 4.23 1.69
CA ILE A 73 1.36 4.34 0.95
C ILE A 73 2.02 2.97 0.76
N GLY A 74 1.90 2.08 1.75
CA GLY A 74 2.30 0.68 1.59
C GLY A 74 1.53 -0.01 0.45
N CYS A 75 0.21 0.15 0.40
CA CYS A 75 -0.63 -0.42 -0.65
C CYS A 75 -0.26 0.11 -2.04
N VAL A 76 0.00 1.42 -2.18
CA VAL A 76 0.49 2.00 -3.44
C VAL A 76 1.73 1.24 -3.92
N ALA A 77 2.74 1.12 -3.05
CA ALA A 77 4.00 0.49 -3.41
C ALA A 77 3.83 -1.01 -3.72
N GLY A 78 3.06 -1.73 -2.89
CA GLY A 78 2.80 -3.15 -3.07
C GLY A 78 2.09 -3.44 -4.40
N VAL A 79 1.04 -2.69 -4.72
CA VAL A 79 0.30 -2.84 -5.99
C VAL A 79 1.17 -2.47 -7.19
N GLN A 80 1.94 -1.38 -7.08
CA GLN A 80 2.85 -0.96 -8.13
C GLN A 80 3.85 -2.08 -8.48
N ARG A 81 4.53 -2.61 -7.46
CA ARG A 81 5.51 -3.70 -7.62
C ARG A 81 4.86 -4.98 -8.10
N PHE A 82 3.64 -5.29 -7.66
CA PHE A 82 2.92 -6.48 -8.09
C PHE A 82 2.62 -6.43 -9.59
N ILE A 83 2.18 -5.27 -10.08
CA ILE A 83 1.88 -5.07 -11.51
C ILE A 83 3.19 -5.06 -12.32
N CYS A 84 4.23 -4.36 -11.86
CA CYS A 84 5.53 -4.37 -12.53
C CYS A 84 6.11 -5.79 -12.63
N GLY A 85 6.09 -6.54 -11.53
CA GLY A 85 6.56 -7.92 -11.46
C GLY A 85 5.73 -8.86 -12.34
N GLY A 86 4.40 -8.72 -12.34
CA GLY A 86 3.52 -9.49 -13.21
C GLY A 86 3.81 -9.28 -14.69
N ILE A 87 4.00 -8.03 -15.11
CA ILE A 87 4.36 -7.68 -16.50
C ILE A 87 5.77 -8.18 -16.82
N ALA A 88 6.72 -8.04 -15.89
CA ALA A 88 8.07 -8.57 -16.06
C ALA A 88 8.05 -10.09 -16.27
N VAL A 89 7.29 -10.84 -15.47
CA VAL A 89 7.11 -12.29 -15.63
C VAL A 89 6.48 -12.63 -16.98
N ALA A 90 5.41 -11.93 -17.38
CA ALA A 90 4.76 -12.12 -18.67
C ALA A 90 5.69 -11.85 -19.86
N ARG A 91 6.69 -10.97 -19.67
CA ARG A 91 7.68 -10.59 -20.69
C ARG A 91 9.03 -11.33 -20.53
N GLY A 92 9.02 -12.51 -19.88
CA GLY A 92 10.19 -13.37 -19.76
C GLY A 92 11.24 -12.88 -18.75
N GLY A 93 10.80 -12.23 -17.68
CA GLY A 93 11.66 -11.72 -16.61
C GLY A 93 12.34 -10.38 -16.91
N ARG A 94 11.97 -9.68 -17.99
CA ARG A 94 12.57 -8.39 -18.37
C ARG A 94 12.06 -7.28 -17.46
N HIS A 95 12.98 -6.55 -16.82
CA HIS A 95 12.67 -5.37 -16.02
C HIS A 95 13.10 -4.10 -16.77
N ASP A 96 12.13 -3.32 -17.25
CA ASP A 96 12.38 -2.08 -17.99
C ASP A 96 11.43 -0.96 -17.53
N VAL A 97 11.67 0.26 -18.02
CA VAL A 97 10.88 1.45 -17.69
C VAL A 97 9.41 1.27 -18.07
N LEU A 98 9.10 0.47 -19.09
CA LEU A 98 7.71 0.19 -19.47
C LEU A 98 6.94 -0.49 -18.33
N ASN A 99 7.56 -1.46 -17.64
CA ASN A 99 6.92 -2.09 -16.49
C ASN A 99 6.58 -1.07 -15.40
N GLU A 100 7.48 -0.13 -15.13
CA GLU A 100 7.28 0.94 -14.14
C GLU A 100 6.10 1.86 -14.54
N ILE A 101 6.00 2.24 -15.82
CA ILE A 101 4.88 3.05 -16.35
C ILE A 101 3.55 2.31 -16.18
N PHE A 102 3.48 1.03 -16.54
CA PHE A 102 2.27 0.24 -16.34
C PHE A 102 1.93 0.06 -14.86
N GLY A 103 2.95 -0.09 -14.01
CA GLY A 103 2.78 -0.13 -12.56
C GLY A 103 2.11 1.14 -12.03
N VAL A 104 2.57 2.31 -12.46
CA VAL A 104 1.97 3.62 -12.09
C VAL A 104 0.54 3.73 -12.61
N GLY A 105 0.28 3.36 -13.87
CA GLY A 105 -1.08 3.35 -14.43
C GLY A 105 -2.02 2.40 -13.68
N GLY A 106 -1.53 1.23 -13.28
CA GLY A 106 -2.25 0.27 -12.47
C GLY A 106 -2.58 0.79 -11.07
N VAL A 107 -1.62 1.46 -10.41
CA VAL A 107 -1.86 2.15 -9.13
C VAL A 107 -2.95 3.21 -9.26
N TYR A 108 -2.95 4.01 -10.34
CA TYR A 108 -3.97 5.01 -10.57
C TYR A 108 -5.37 4.39 -10.63
N ILE A 109 -5.54 3.30 -11.39
CA ILE A 109 -6.81 2.56 -11.47
C ILE A 109 -7.19 2.00 -10.10
N TYR A 110 -6.25 1.38 -9.39
CA TYR A 110 -6.44 0.82 -8.04
C TYR A 110 -6.91 1.90 -7.06
N MET A 111 -6.21 3.03 -6.97
CA MET A 111 -6.54 4.12 -6.06
C MET A 111 -7.86 4.78 -6.40
N ARG A 112 -8.13 5.03 -7.69
CA ARG A 112 -9.42 5.55 -8.12
C ARG A 112 -10.59 4.62 -7.74
N THR A 113 -10.36 3.31 -7.81
CA THR A 113 -11.39 2.31 -7.50
C THR A 113 -11.64 2.17 -6.01
N ILE A 114 -10.58 2.21 -5.19
CA ILE A 114 -10.70 2.05 -3.73
C ILE A 114 -11.22 3.32 -3.07
N LEU A 115 -10.70 4.48 -3.46
CA LEU A 115 -11.11 5.76 -2.88
C LEU A 115 -12.52 6.19 -3.31
N SER A 116 -13.19 5.45 -4.20
CA SER A 116 -14.56 5.74 -4.59
C SER A 116 -15.60 5.31 -3.53
N SER A 117 -15.22 4.57 -2.49
CA SER A 117 -16.15 4.11 -1.46
C SER A 117 -15.44 3.71 -0.16
N ASP A 118 -15.94 4.19 0.98
CA ASP A 118 -15.45 3.82 2.31
C ASP A 118 -15.51 2.31 2.56
N THR A 119 -16.52 1.62 2.02
CA THR A 119 -16.66 0.16 2.09
C THR A 119 -15.49 -0.54 1.40
N ARG A 120 -15.02 -0.02 0.26
CA ARG A 120 -13.89 -0.58 -0.48
C ARG A 120 -12.57 -0.35 0.26
N VAL A 121 -12.41 0.83 0.85
CA VAL A 121 -11.27 1.13 1.74
C VAL A 121 -11.24 0.15 2.92
N LEU A 122 -12.38 -0.09 3.56
CA LEU A 122 -12.49 -1.01 4.68
C LEU A 122 -12.11 -2.45 4.28
N TRP A 123 -12.65 -2.94 3.16
CA TRP A 123 -12.33 -4.27 2.65
C TRP A 123 -10.87 -4.42 2.25
N ASN A 124 -10.28 -3.40 1.62
CA ASN A 124 -8.86 -3.38 1.32
C ASN A 124 -8.01 -3.47 2.60
N ASN A 125 -8.34 -2.67 3.61
CA ASN A 125 -7.61 -2.70 4.88
C ASN A 125 -7.74 -4.05 5.60
N ARG A 126 -8.91 -4.69 5.55
CA ARG A 126 -9.13 -6.04 6.07
C ARG A 126 -8.33 -7.08 5.31
N PHE A 127 -8.31 -7.00 3.97
CA PHE A 127 -7.54 -7.91 3.14
C PHE A 127 -6.04 -7.79 3.42
N VAL A 128 -5.51 -6.56 3.49
CA VAL A 128 -4.11 -6.30 3.78
C VAL A 128 -3.73 -6.78 5.18
N ALA A 129 -4.56 -6.50 6.19
CA ALA A 129 -4.36 -7.02 7.54
C ALA A 129 -4.38 -8.55 7.58
N GLY A 130 -5.33 -9.18 6.88
CA GLY A 130 -5.41 -10.64 6.76
C GLY A 130 -4.21 -11.25 6.06
N ALA A 131 -3.74 -10.64 4.97
CA ALA A 131 -2.54 -11.07 4.25
C ALA A 131 -1.28 -10.94 5.13
N LEU A 132 -1.15 -9.85 5.89
CA LEU A 132 -0.05 -9.65 6.83
C LEU A 132 -0.04 -10.75 7.92
N VAL A 133 -1.18 -10.97 8.59
CA VAL A 133 -1.31 -12.01 9.62
C VAL A 133 -1.04 -13.40 9.04
N GLY A 134 -1.60 -13.70 7.86
CA GLY A 134 -1.35 -14.96 7.16
C GLY A 134 0.11 -15.17 6.80
N THR A 135 0.82 -14.10 6.39
CA THR A 135 2.26 -14.16 6.08
C THR A 135 3.10 -14.41 7.34
N VAL A 136 2.78 -13.72 8.45
CA VAL A 136 3.46 -13.94 9.74
C VAL A 136 3.19 -15.35 10.25
N ALA A 137 1.94 -15.81 10.19
CA ALA A 137 1.58 -17.18 10.57
C ALA A 137 2.33 -18.19 9.71
N TYR A 138 2.35 -18.03 8.39
CA TYR A 138 3.11 -18.90 7.49
C TYR A 138 4.60 -18.89 7.81
N ALA A 139 5.23 -17.74 8.02
CA ALA A 139 6.65 -17.65 8.35
C ALA A 139 7.04 -18.32 9.68
N ASN A 140 6.09 -18.47 10.61
CA ASN A 140 6.33 -19.10 11.92
C ASN A 140 5.79 -20.54 12.04
N LEU A 141 4.96 -20.98 11.09
CA LEU A 141 4.32 -22.31 11.11
C LEU A 141 4.73 -23.19 9.92
N ALA A 142 5.34 -22.61 8.88
CA ALA A 142 5.90 -23.39 7.79
C ALA A 142 7.16 -24.14 8.28
N PRO A 143 7.28 -25.45 7.97
CA PRO A 143 8.40 -26.29 8.37
C PRO A 143 9.73 -25.91 7.70
#